data_AF-A0A1D6K3G1-F1
#
_entry.id   AF-A0A1D6K3G1-F1
#
_cell.length_a   1.000
_cell.length_b   1.000
_cell.length_c   1.000
_cell.angle_alpha   90.00
_cell.angle_beta   90.00
_cell.angle_gamma   90.00
#
_symmetry.space_group_name_H-M   'P 1'
#
loop_
_entity.id
_entity.type
_entity.pdbx_description
1 polymer ?
#
loop_
_entity_poly.entity_id
_entity_poly.type
_entity_poly.pdbx_seq_one_letter_code
_entity_poly.pdbx_strand_id
1 'polypeptide(L)'
;MEFQHYRDNGMEEEARCKFGLVLYTLDRLCKAVESHAKETGEWLSLRQDIFDLSKLDMGMPDKMIVVSRLKWMYNCLLPFSSSRLPRL
;
A
#
# COMPACT_ATOMS: atom_id res chain seq x y z
N MET A 1 0.36 18.08 4.05
CA MET A 1 0.95 17.92 5.39
C MET A 1 -0.17 17.66 6.42
N GLU A 2 -1.05 16.68 6.15
CA GLU A 2 -2.26 16.45 6.98
C GLU A 2 -1.89 16.09 8.43
N PHE A 3 -0.82 15.33 8.63
CA PHE A 3 -0.35 14.96 9.96
C PHE A 3 0.09 16.17 10.82
N GLN A 4 0.71 17.18 10.20
CA GLN A 4 1.06 18.42 10.91
C GLN A 4 -0.19 19.24 11.24
N HIS A 5 -1.16 19.29 10.32
CA HIS A 5 -2.46 19.92 10.57
C HIS A 5 -3.22 19.26 11.74
N TYR A 6 -3.16 17.93 11.90
CA TYR A 6 -3.76 17.26 13.07
C TYR A 6 -3.03 17.58 14.37
N ARG A 7 -1.68 17.66 14.35
CA ARG A 7 -0.89 18.09 15.51
C ARG A 7 -1.23 19.51 15.94
N ASP A 8 -1.34 20.43 14.98
CA ASP A 8 -1.60 21.85 15.26
C ASP A 8 -3.03 22.09 15.79
N ASN A 9 -3.96 21.16 15.56
CA ASN A 9 -5.35 21.21 16.04
C ASN A 9 -5.62 20.36 17.30
N GLY A 10 -4.59 19.81 17.96
CA GLY A 10 -4.76 18.99 19.18
C GLY A 10 -5.37 17.60 18.94
N MET A 11 -5.45 17.15 17.67
CA MET A 11 -5.98 15.84 17.26
C MET A 11 -4.86 14.80 17.04
N GLU A 12 -3.75 14.93 17.76
CA GLU A 12 -2.55 14.13 17.54
C GLU A 12 -2.78 12.64 17.84
N GLU A 13 -3.57 12.32 18.86
CA GLU A 13 -3.93 10.95 19.20
C GLU A 13 -4.70 10.28 18.05
N GLU A 14 -5.73 10.94 17.52
CA GLU A 14 -6.52 10.42 16.40
C GLU A 14 -5.65 10.22 15.14
N ALA A 15 -4.75 11.16 14.86
CA ALA A 15 -3.82 11.05 13.74
C ALA A 15 -2.86 9.86 13.91
N ARG A 16 -2.34 9.64 15.12
CA ARG A 16 -1.49 8.48 15.44
C ARG A 16 -2.25 7.17 15.29
N CYS A 17 -3.49 7.10 15.79
CA CYS A 17 -4.35 5.91 15.63
C CYS A 17 -4.62 5.60 14.15
N LYS A 18 -5.04 6.60 13.36
CA LYS A 18 -5.26 6.44 11.92
C LYS A 18 -3.99 6.00 11.20
N PHE A 19 -2.85 6.59 11.54
CA PHE A 19 -1.56 6.19 10.96
C PHE A 19 -1.21 4.74 11.30
N GLY A 20 -1.44 4.31 12.55
CA GLY A 20 -1.28 2.91 12.95
C GLY A 20 -2.13 1.94 12.12
N LEU A 21 -3.38 2.29 11.84
CA LEU A 21 -4.26 1.50 10.96
C LEU A 21 -3.74 1.43 9.51
N VAL A 22 -3.17 2.53 9.00
CA VAL A 22 -2.52 2.55 7.68
C VAL A 22 -1.34 1.60 7.66
N LEU A 23 -0.42 1.69 8.63
CA LEU A 23 0.74 0.79 8.72
C LEU A 23 0.33 -0.69 8.79
N TYR A 24 -0.67 -0.99 9.63
CA TYR A 24 -1.20 -2.35 9.75
C TYR A 24 -1.79 -2.86 8.43
N THR A 25 -2.52 -2.02 7.70
CA THR A 25 -3.10 -2.37 6.40
C THR A 25 -2.02 -2.64 5.35
N LEU A 26 -0.97 -1.80 5.32
CA LEU A 26 0.16 -1.96 4.40
C LEU A 26 0.98 -3.23 4.70
N ASP A 27 1.21 -3.54 5.99
CA ASP A 27 1.87 -4.80 6.39
C ASP A 27 1.08 -6.03 5.93
N ARG A 28 -0.25 -6.02 6.13
CA ARG A 28 -1.12 -7.11 5.64
C ARG A 28 -1.07 -7.25 4.13
N LEU A 29 -1.07 -6.14 3.40
CA LEU A 29 -0.95 -6.16 1.94
C LEU A 29 0.39 -6.80 1.53
N CYS A 30 1.51 -6.34 2.09
CA CYS A 30 2.83 -6.92 1.84
C CYS A 30 2.84 -8.44 2.02
N LYS A 31 2.34 -8.94 3.16
CA LYS A 31 2.31 -10.38 3.47
C LYS A 31 1.41 -11.16 2.51
N ALA A 32 0.26 -10.60 2.13
CA ALA A 32 -0.69 -11.26 1.24
C ALA A 32 -0.13 -11.44 -0.18
N VAL A 33 0.69 -10.50 -0.66
CA VAL A 33 1.13 -10.44 -2.05
C VAL A 33 2.55 -10.97 -2.25
N GLU A 34 3.32 -11.19 -1.18
CA GLU A 34 4.75 -11.51 -1.23
C GLU A 34 5.06 -12.75 -2.10
N SER A 35 4.34 -13.86 -1.90
CA SER A 35 4.60 -15.10 -2.66
C SER A 35 4.38 -14.86 -4.15
N HIS A 36 3.23 -14.30 -4.52
CA HIS A 36 2.86 -14.12 -5.91
C HIS A 36 3.71 -13.05 -6.60
N ALA A 37 4.06 -11.97 -5.90
CA ALA A 37 4.98 -10.95 -6.41
C ALA A 37 6.41 -11.47 -6.58
N LYS A 38 6.84 -12.45 -5.78
CA LYS A 38 8.14 -13.13 -6.00
C LYS A 38 8.10 -14.02 -7.23
N GLU A 39 6.99 -14.73 -7.45
CA GLU A 39 6.79 -15.57 -8.65
C GLU A 39 6.81 -14.75 -9.94
N THR A 40 6.24 -13.53 -9.93
CA THR A 40 6.23 -12.62 -11.08
C THR A 40 7.50 -11.77 -11.22
N GLY A 41 8.41 -11.82 -10.24
CA GLY A 41 9.61 -10.96 -10.19
C GLY A 41 9.32 -9.50 -9.83
N GLU A 42 8.10 -9.18 -9.41
CA GLU A 42 7.63 -7.81 -9.12
C GLU A 42 7.92 -7.38 -7.66
N TRP A 43 8.34 -8.32 -6.79
CA TRP A 43 8.39 -8.11 -5.34
C TRP A 43 9.17 -6.88 -4.88
N LEU A 44 10.37 -6.63 -5.42
CA LEU A 44 11.21 -5.52 -4.96
C LEU A 44 10.56 -4.16 -5.23
N SER A 45 10.05 -3.97 -6.45
CA SER A 45 9.36 -2.74 -6.85
C SER A 45 8.06 -2.55 -6.08
N LEU A 46 7.25 -3.61 -5.97
CA LEU A 46 5.98 -3.56 -5.24
C LEU A 46 6.18 -3.23 -3.77
N ARG A 47 7.13 -3.88 -3.10
CA ARG A 47 7.45 -3.62 -1.70
C ARG A 47 7.88 -2.17 -1.48
N GLN A 48 8.68 -1.61 -2.40
CA GLN A 48 9.11 -0.22 -2.32
C GLN A 48 7.93 0.75 -2.42
N ASP A 49 7.00 0.51 -3.37
CA ASP A 49 5.79 1.32 -3.50
C ASP A 49 4.91 1.24 -2.24
N ILE A 50 4.73 0.05 -1.66
CA ILE A 50 3.98 -0.10 -0.39
C ILE A 50 4.68 0.65 0.76
N PHE A 51 6.02 0.61 0.81
CA PHE A 51 6.79 1.31 1.84
C PHE A 51 6.72 2.82 1.68
N ASP A 52 6.72 3.32 0.45
CA ASP A 52 6.55 4.76 0.18
C ASP A 52 5.21 5.29 0.70
N LEU A 53 4.13 4.49 0.65
CA LEU A 53 2.84 4.88 1.24
C LEU A 53 2.90 5.06 2.76
N SER A 54 3.83 4.39 3.44
CA SER A 54 4.00 4.48 4.90
C SER A 54 4.74 5.75 5.35
N LYS A 55 5.34 6.50 4.43
CA LYS A 55 6.04 7.75 4.71
C LYS A 55 5.06 8.84 5.18
N LEU A 56 5.35 9.44 6.32
CA LEU A 56 4.56 10.54 6.92
C LEU A 56 4.79 11.88 6.23
N ASP A 57 5.98 12.06 5.66
CA ASP A 57 6.44 13.26 4.95
C ASP A 57 6.03 13.27 3.47
N MET A 58 5.52 12.15 2.95
CA MET A 58 5.02 12.08 1.58
C MET A 58 3.69 12.84 1.42
N GLY A 59 3.64 13.75 0.45
CA GLY A 59 2.44 14.51 0.12
C GLY A 59 1.33 13.64 -0.48
N MET A 60 0.08 14.07 -0.33
CA MET A 60 -1.07 13.37 -0.92
C MET A 60 -0.99 13.18 -2.44
N PRO A 61 -0.52 14.16 -3.25
CA PRO A 61 -0.34 13.95 -4.68
C PRO A 61 0.60 12.77 -5.00
N ASP A 62 1.73 12.68 -4.30
CA ASP A 62 2.71 11.59 -4.50
C ASP A 62 2.14 10.24 -4.06
N LYS A 63 1.39 10.20 -2.94
CA LYS A 63 0.68 8.99 -2.49
C LYS A 63 -0.31 8.51 -3.56
N MET A 64 -1.05 9.41 -4.21
CA MET A 64 -2.00 9.05 -5.27
C MET A 64 -1.30 8.47 -6.51
N ILE A 65 -0.10 8.95 -6.85
CA ILE A 65 0.71 8.37 -7.92
C ILE A 65 1.09 6.93 -7.54
N VAL A 66 1.58 6.70 -6.32
CA VAL A 66 1.96 5.36 -5.84
C VAL A 66 0.74 4.41 -5.85
N VAL A 67 -0.42 4.84 -5.35
CA VAL A 67 -1.67 4.05 -5.38
C VAL A 67 -2.07 3.71 -6.82
N SER A 68 -1.89 4.65 -7.75
CA SER A 68 -2.16 4.40 -9.18
C SER A 68 -1.24 3.33 -9.76
N ARG A 69 0.05 3.32 -9.38
CA ARG A 69 0.99 2.25 -9.75
C ARG A 69 0.54 0.90 -9.19
N LEU A 70 0.17 0.84 -7.90
CA LEU A 70 -0.36 -0.38 -7.28
C LEU A 70 -1.54 -0.97 -8.06
N LYS A 71 -2.41 -0.12 -8.59
CA LYS A 71 -3.60 -0.56 -9.34
C LYS A 71 -3.28 -1.13 -10.73
N TRP A 72 -2.28 -0.58 -11.41
CA TRP A 72 -2.12 -0.81 -12.86
C TRP A 72 -0.81 -1.47 -13.29
N MET A 73 0.24 -1.43 -12.45
CA MET A 73 1.57 -1.89 -12.85
C MET A 73 1.90 -3.31 -12.39
N TYR A 74 1.22 -3.82 -11.38
CA TYR A 74 1.58 -5.09 -10.74
C TYR A 74 0.58 -6.18 -11.07
N ASN A 75 1.02 -7.18 -11.84
CA ASN A 75 0.18 -8.31 -12.22
C ASN A 75 -0.22 -9.14 -11.01
N CYS A 76 0.65 -9.24 -10.00
CA CYS A 76 0.34 -9.96 -8.76
C CYS A 76 -0.79 -9.34 -7.91
N LEU A 77 -1.21 -8.11 -8.22
CA LEU A 77 -2.35 -7.44 -7.59
C LEU A 77 -3.64 -7.54 -8.43
N LEU A 78 -3.55 -8.02 -9.67
CA LEU A 78 -4.73 -8.15 -10.51
C LEU A 78 -5.59 -9.31 -9.99
N PRO A 79 -6.92 -9.13 -9.89
CA PRO A 79 -7.80 -10.26 -9.66
C PRO A 79 -7.57 -11.28 -10.78
N PHE A 80 -7.40 -12.55 -10.42
CA PHE A 80 -7.18 -13.64 -11.36
C PHE A 80 -8.11 -13.48 -12.57
N SER A 81 -7.56 -13.42 -13.78
CA SER A 81 -8.37 -13.58 -14.97
C SER A 81 -9.06 -14.94 -14.84
N SER A 82 -10.38 -14.96 -15.08
CA SER A 82 -11.27 -16.12 -14.90
C SER A 82 -10.85 -17.41 -15.65
N SER A 83 -9.72 -17.41 -16.35
CA SER A 83 -9.15 -18.56 -17.07
C SER A 83 -8.32 -19.50 -16.20
N ARG A 84 -8.02 -19.16 -14.94
CA ARG A 84 -7.28 -20.02 -13.99
C ARG A 84 -8.12 -20.44 -12.77
N LEU A 85 -9.35 -20.89 -12.99
CA LEU A 85 -9.96 -21.80 -12.01
C LEU A 85 -9.20 -23.13 -12.09
N PRO A 86 -8.66 -23.67 -10.98
CA PRO A 86 -8.16 -25.02 -10.96
C PRO A 86 -9.33 -25.93 -11.36
N ARG A 87 -9.10 -26.83 -12.32
CA ARG A 87 -10.04 -27.91 -12.61
C ARG A 87 -10.12 -28.77 -11.35
N LEU A 88 -11.23 -28.63 -10.61
CA LEU A 88 -11.65 -29.57 -9.58
C LEU A 88 -12.18 -30.84 -10.26
#